data_AF-A0A9D7JT25-F1
#
_entry.id   AF-A0A9D7JT25-F1
#
_cell.length_a   1.000
_cell.length_b   1.000
_cell.length_c   1.000
_cell.angle_alpha   90.00
_cell.angle_beta   90.00
_cell.angle_gamma   90.00
#
_symmetry.space_group_name_H-M   'P 1'
#
loop_
_entity.id
_entity.type
_entity.pdbx_description
1 polymer ?
#
loop_
_entity_poly.entity_id
_entity_poly.type
_entity_poly.pdbx_seq_one_letter_code
_entity_poly.pdbx_strand_id
1 'polypeptide(L)'
;MKSLTSKLGIFAIIVAIPFFCEFAFQPKDSWTWPTSPQNMKVLKDVKGDDLKAVMQSWTKALGVKCNFCHVSKEGAPFSQWDFVSDAKPEKDMTREMVKMTNGINKKYITKKFKSEHKLTCMSCHRGEKVPSM
;
A
#
# COMPACT_ATOMS: atom_id res chain seq x y z
N MET A 1 30.68 -60.11 -43.23
CA MET A 1 31.03 -59.68 -44.61
C MET A 1 30.08 -58.57 -45.02
N LYS A 2 30.65 -57.48 -45.62
CA LYS A 2 30.00 -56.28 -46.21
C LYS A 2 29.37 -55.34 -45.17
N SER A 3 30.07 -54.34 -44.62
CA SER A 3 30.51 -53.06 -45.22
C SER A 3 29.42 -52.34 -46.02
N LEU A 4 29.04 -51.13 -45.62
CA LEU A 4 29.49 -49.87 -46.23
C LEU A 4 28.73 -48.68 -45.61
N THR A 5 29.50 -47.67 -45.21
CA THR A 5 29.08 -46.34 -44.75
C THR A 5 28.35 -45.54 -45.83
N SER A 6 27.38 -44.70 -45.44
CA SER A 6 27.20 -43.37 -46.05
C SER A 6 26.60 -42.39 -45.04
N LYS A 7 27.20 -41.21 -44.98
CA LYS A 7 26.85 -40.06 -44.14
C LYS A 7 25.61 -39.36 -44.69
N LEU A 8 25.11 -38.42 -43.86
CA LEU A 8 24.38 -37.20 -44.21
C LEU A 8 22.86 -37.25 -44.02
N GLY A 9 22.38 -36.48 -43.04
CA GLY A 9 20.95 -36.20 -42.87
C GLY A 9 20.58 -35.78 -41.46
N ILE A 10 21.11 -34.65 -41.00
CA ILE A 10 20.56 -33.88 -39.87
C ILE A 10 19.06 -33.72 -40.07
N PHE A 11 18.22 -34.09 -39.09
CA PHE A 11 17.04 -33.32 -38.67
C PHE A 11 16.52 -33.92 -37.37
N ALA A 12 17.22 -33.60 -36.28
CA ALA A 12 16.61 -33.56 -34.97
C ALA A 12 15.54 -32.46 -35.01
N ILE A 13 14.29 -32.80 -35.34
CA ILE A 13 13.17 -31.92 -35.05
C ILE A 13 12.84 -32.16 -33.57
N ILE A 14 13.69 -31.56 -32.73
CA ILE A 14 13.28 -31.12 -31.40
C ILE A 14 12.06 -30.24 -31.68
N VAL A 15 10.87 -30.75 -31.38
CA VAL A 15 9.69 -29.90 -31.25
C VAL A 15 9.95 -29.03 -30.02
N ALA A 16 10.76 -28.00 -30.22
CA ALA A 16 10.89 -26.88 -29.31
C ALA A 16 9.54 -26.17 -29.38
N ILE A 17 8.56 -26.67 -28.63
CA ILE A 17 7.44 -25.83 -28.24
C ILE A 17 8.10 -24.66 -27.52
N PRO A 18 8.02 -23.46 -28.09
CA PRO A 18 8.67 -22.31 -27.50
C PRO A 18 8.06 -22.13 -26.12
N PHE A 19 8.88 -22.32 -25.10
CA PHE A 19 8.61 -22.00 -23.71
C PHE A 19 8.59 -20.47 -23.57
N PHE A 20 7.70 -19.83 -24.32
CA PHE A 20 7.66 -18.39 -24.54
C PHE A 20 6.21 -17.98 -24.87
N CYS A 21 5.33 -18.00 -23.87
CA CYS A 21 4.27 -16.99 -23.70
C CYS A 21 3.41 -17.27 -22.45
N GLU A 22 4.00 -17.20 -21.26
CA GLU A 22 3.20 -17.17 -20.02
C GLU A 22 3.71 -16.12 -19.03
N PHE A 23 4.45 -15.13 -19.53
CA PHE A 23 4.51 -13.85 -18.87
C PHE A 23 3.16 -13.15 -19.09
N ALA A 24 2.15 -13.61 -18.36
CA ALA A 24 0.84 -13.02 -18.33
C ALA A 24 1.01 -11.50 -18.15
N PHE A 25 0.54 -10.73 -19.13
CA PHE A 25 0.40 -9.29 -19.03
C PHE A 25 -0.49 -8.99 -17.83
N GLN A 26 0.11 -8.78 -16.66
CA GLN A 26 -0.62 -8.33 -15.48
C GLN A 26 -1.08 -6.90 -15.79
N PRO A 27 -2.39 -6.61 -15.83
CA PRO A 27 -2.86 -5.26 -16.05
C PRO A 27 -2.25 -4.36 -14.98
N LYS A 28 -1.51 -3.34 -15.43
CA LYS A 28 -0.90 -2.35 -14.55
C LYS A 28 -2.03 -1.65 -13.78
N ASP A 29 -2.08 -1.84 -12.47
CA ASP A 29 -3.15 -1.31 -11.61
C ASP A 29 -3.29 0.20 -11.81
N SER A 30 -4.44 0.64 -12.31
CA SER A 30 -4.71 2.02 -12.71
C SER A 30 -5.22 2.88 -11.55
N TRP A 31 -4.78 2.59 -10.32
CA TRP A 31 -5.21 3.33 -9.15
C TRP A 31 -4.95 4.83 -9.29
N THR A 32 -6.01 5.62 -9.10
CA THR A 32 -5.95 7.07 -8.98
C THR A 32 -6.47 7.49 -7.62
N TRP A 33 -5.80 8.46 -7.00
CA TRP A 33 -6.23 8.96 -5.70
C TRP A 33 -7.47 9.84 -5.86
N PRO A 34 -8.50 9.67 -5.02
CA PRO A 34 -9.78 10.34 -5.20
C PRO A 34 -9.65 11.86 -5.01
N THR A 35 -10.19 12.61 -5.96
CA THR A 35 -10.35 14.08 -5.85
C THR A 35 -11.50 14.46 -4.93
N SER A 36 -12.44 13.54 -4.70
CA SER A 36 -13.54 13.65 -3.74
C SER A 36 -13.65 12.35 -2.91
N PRO A 37 -12.80 12.19 -1.87
CA PRO A 37 -12.84 11.01 -1.02
C PRO A 37 -14.12 10.98 -0.16
N GLN A 38 -14.65 9.78 0.05
CA GLN A 38 -15.88 9.56 0.83
C GLN A 38 -15.59 9.09 2.26
N ASN A 39 -16.57 9.25 3.15
CA ASN A 39 -16.49 8.87 4.57
C ASN A 39 -15.31 9.54 5.32
N MET A 40 -15.05 10.80 5.00
CA MET A 40 -14.00 11.61 5.61
C MET A 40 -14.50 12.27 6.90
N LYS A 41 -14.29 11.60 8.04
CA LYS A 41 -14.74 12.10 9.35
C LYS A 41 -13.77 13.11 9.98
N VAL A 42 -12.46 12.93 9.76
CA VAL A 42 -11.40 13.75 10.41
C VAL A 42 -10.58 14.55 9.40
N LEU A 43 -10.27 13.98 8.23
CA LEU A 43 -9.48 14.62 7.18
C LEU A 43 -10.37 15.28 6.10
N LYS A 44 -11.35 16.09 6.51
CA LYS A 44 -12.44 16.56 5.63
C LYS A 44 -12.00 17.26 4.34
N ASP A 45 -10.86 17.95 4.39
CA ASP A 45 -10.37 18.79 3.28
C ASP A 45 -9.19 18.16 2.51
N VAL A 46 -8.77 16.94 2.87
CA VAL A 46 -7.59 16.27 2.29
C VAL A 46 -8.02 15.34 1.15
N LYS A 47 -7.38 15.46 -0.02
CA LYS A 47 -7.74 14.74 -1.25
C LYS A 47 -6.51 14.53 -2.15
N GLY A 48 -6.65 13.71 -3.20
CA GLY A 48 -5.61 13.52 -4.22
C GLY A 48 -4.25 13.14 -3.62
N ASP A 49 -3.18 13.83 -4.06
CA ASP A 49 -1.82 13.55 -3.61
C ASP A 49 -1.57 13.89 -2.13
N ASP A 50 -2.29 14.84 -1.54
CA ASP A 50 -2.18 15.11 -0.11
C ASP A 50 -2.72 13.92 0.70
N LEU A 51 -3.83 13.33 0.25
CA LEU A 51 -4.39 12.13 0.87
C LEU A 51 -3.42 10.96 0.75
N LYS A 52 -2.80 10.78 -0.43
CA LYS A 52 -1.74 9.80 -0.64
C LYS A 52 -0.61 9.97 0.36
N ALA A 53 -0.09 11.20 0.49
CA ALA A 53 1.03 11.50 1.39
C ALA A 53 0.68 11.19 2.84
N VAL A 54 -0.52 11.55 3.29
CA VAL A 54 -1.00 11.24 4.64
C VAL A 54 -1.07 9.73 4.87
N MET A 55 -1.70 8.98 3.97
CA MET A 55 -1.83 7.53 4.12
C MET A 55 -0.47 6.83 4.14
N GLN A 56 0.46 7.25 3.25
CA GLN A 56 1.82 6.72 3.21
C GLN A 56 2.62 7.06 4.47
N SER A 57 2.40 8.25 5.05
CA SER A 57 3.04 8.63 6.32
C SER A 57 2.61 7.73 7.47
N TRP A 58 1.33 7.33 7.50
CA TRP A 58 0.79 6.47 8.54
C TRP A 58 1.28 5.03 8.39
N THR A 59 1.28 4.49 7.17
CA THR A 59 1.86 3.14 6.92
C THR A 59 3.31 3.07 7.35
N LYS A 60 4.09 4.13 7.08
CA LYS A 60 5.49 4.22 7.51
C LYS A 60 5.62 4.33 9.03
N ALA A 61 4.79 5.16 9.66
CA ALA A 61 4.84 5.36 11.11
C ALA A 61 4.50 4.09 11.90
N LEU A 62 3.56 3.29 11.42
CA LEU A 62 3.08 2.08 12.09
C LEU A 62 3.77 0.80 11.61
N GLY A 63 4.57 0.85 10.53
CA GLY A 63 5.18 -0.36 9.94
C GLY A 63 4.17 -1.32 9.32
N VAL A 64 3.04 -0.81 8.84
CA VAL A 64 1.94 -1.61 8.29
C VAL A 64 1.65 -1.28 6.84
N LYS A 65 0.89 -2.13 6.16
CA LYS A 65 0.37 -1.89 4.80
C LYS A 65 -1.06 -1.36 4.85
N CYS A 66 -1.56 -0.84 3.72
CA CYS A 66 -2.89 -0.24 3.61
C CYS A 66 -4.04 -1.16 4.08
N ASN A 67 -3.91 -2.47 3.86
CA ASN A 67 -4.91 -3.47 4.28
C ASN A 67 -4.98 -3.66 5.80
N PHE A 68 -4.06 -3.08 6.56
CA PHE A 68 -4.17 -3.06 8.02
C PHE A 68 -5.38 -2.22 8.48
N CYS A 69 -5.67 -1.10 7.82
CA CYS A 69 -6.82 -0.25 8.17
C CYS A 69 -7.96 -0.32 7.14
N HIS A 70 -7.68 -0.64 5.88
CA HIS A 70 -8.68 -0.67 4.81
C HIS A 70 -9.09 -2.10 4.44
N VAL A 71 -10.31 -2.25 3.95
CA VAL A 71 -10.84 -3.55 3.52
C VAL A 71 -10.27 -3.88 2.15
N SER A 72 -9.62 -5.03 2.05
CA SER A 72 -9.02 -5.57 0.82
C SER A 72 -9.47 -6.99 0.57
N LYS A 73 -9.49 -7.41 -0.69
CA LYS A 73 -9.58 -8.84 -1.06
C LYS A 73 -8.20 -9.36 -1.41
N GLU A 74 -7.90 -10.60 -1.03
CA GLU A 74 -6.63 -11.24 -1.36
C GLU A 74 -6.45 -11.33 -2.88
N GLY A 75 -5.25 -10.98 -3.37
CA GLY A 75 -4.92 -10.96 -4.80
C GLY A 75 -5.61 -9.85 -5.61
N ALA A 76 -6.53 -9.07 -5.03
CA ALA A 76 -7.23 -8.02 -5.75
C ALA A 76 -6.34 -6.78 -5.94
N PRO A 77 -6.38 -6.15 -7.13
CA PRO A 77 -5.70 -4.88 -7.36
C PRO A 77 -6.26 -3.79 -6.44
N PHE A 78 -5.45 -2.76 -6.17
CA PHE A 78 -5.78 -1.68 -5.25
C PHE A 78 -7.04 -0.92 -5.68
N SER A 79 -7.29 -0.84 -7.00
CA SER A 79 -8.54 -0.34 -7.60
C SER A 79 -9.83 -1.07 -7.19
N GLN A 80 -9.75 -2.29 -6.66
CA GLN A 80 -10.91 -3.06 -6.18
C GLN A 80 -11.08 -3.07 -4.66
N TRP A 81 -10.24 -2.35 -3.93
CA TRP A 81 -10.31 -2.30 -2.47
C TRP A 81 -11.41 -1.34 -2.01
N ASP A 82 -11.96 -1.61 -0.83
CA ASP A 82 -12.96 -0.74 -0.21
C ASP A 82 -12.29 0.16 0.85
N PHE A 83 -11.96 1.37 0.41
CA PHE A 83 -11.37 2.39 1.27
C PHE A 83 -12.41 3.15 2.10
N VAL A 84 -13.69 3.08 1.73
CA VAL A 84 -14.77 3.85 2.33
C VAL A 84 -15.29 3.15 3.59
N SER A 85 -15.35 1.81 3.58
CA SER A 85 -15.85 1.00 4.68
C SER A 85 -15.11 1.21 6.00
N ASP A 86 -15.89 1.12 7.08
CA ASP A 86 -15.43 1.15 8.48
C ASP A 86 -15.43 -0.26 9.10
N ALA A 87 -15.51 -1.32 8.28
CA ALA A 87 -15.55 -2.71 8.79
C ALA A 87 -14.29 -3.14 9.54
N LYS A 88 -13.18 -2.40 9.40
CA LYS A 88 -11.93 -2.62 10.14
C LYS A 88 -11.83 -1.66 11.33
N PRO A 89 -11.76 -2.17 12.58
CA PRO A 89 -11.72 -1.33 13.77
C PRO A 89 -10.48 -0.43 13.82
N GLU A 90 -9.38 -0.82 13.18
CA GLU A 90 -8.15 -0.03 13.11
C GLU A 90 -8.36 1.34 12.45
N LYS A 91 -9.33 1.45 11.53
CA LYS A 91 -9.67 2.72 10.89
C LYS A 91 -10.30 3.70 11.88
N ASP A 92 -11.22 3.22 12.72
CA ASP A 92 -11.82 4.05 13.77
C ASP A 92 -10.82 4.42 14.85
N MET A 93 -9.96 3.48 15.26
CA MET A 93 -8.84 3.77 16.15
C MET A 93 -7.92 4.85 15.57
N THR A 94 -7.61 4.79 14.27
CA THR A 94 -6.80 5.82 13.59
C THR A 94 -7.46 7.19 13.68
N ARG A 95 -8.79 7.28 13.53
CA ARG A 95 -9.52 8.56 13.67
C ARG A 95 -9.36 9.15 15.07
N GLU A 96 -9.46 8.32 16.11
CA GLU A 96 -9.26 8.78 17.48
C GLU A 96 -7.80 9.23 17.73
N MET A 97 -6.83 8.52 17.19
CA MET A 97 -5.40 8.91 17.28
C MET A 97 -5.12 10.23 16.55
N VAL A 98 -5.77 10.50 15.42
CA VAL A 98 -5.65 11.79 14.73
C VAL A 98 -6.25 12.92 15.58
N LYS A 99 -7.42 12.71 16.21
CA LYS A 99 -7.99 13.70 17.13
C LYS A 99 -7.08 13.98 18.31
N MET A 100 -6.50 12.93 18.90
CA MET A 100 -5.54 13.04 20.00
C MET A 100 -4.30 13.84 19.61
N THR A 101 -3.64 13.47 18.51
CA THR A 101 -2.41 14.16 18.06
C THR A 101 -2.69 15.63 17.69
N ASN A 102 -3.81 15.92 17.01
CA ASN A 102 -4.25 17.29 16.74
C ASN A 102 -4.50 18.08 18.03
N GLY A 103 -5.14 17.46 19.03
CA GLY A 103 -5.38 18.06 20.33
C GLY A 103 -4.08 18.40 21.07
N ILE A 104 -3.13 17.46 21.11
CA ILE A 104 -1.81 17.66 21.73
C ILE A 104 -1.03 18.76 21.01
N ASN A 105 -1.00 18.71 19.68
CA ASN A 105 -0.30 19.69 18.85
C ASN A 105 -0.84 21.10 19.03
N LYS A 106 -2.16 21.24 19.05
CA LYS A 106 -2.82 22.54 19.25
C LYS A 106 -2.59 23.07 20.65
N LYS A 107 -2.88 22.26 21.67
CA LYS A 107 -2.90 22.70 23.08
C LYS A 107 -1.51 22.89 23.67
N TYR A 108 -0.59 21.96 23.40
CA TYR A 108 0.70 21.92 24.08
C TYR A 108 1.82 22.37 23.15
N ILE A 109 2.01 21.69 22.02
CA ILE A 109 3.16 21.95 21.15
C ILE A 109 3.14 23.39 20.60
N THR A 110 2.02 23.80 20.02
CA THR A 110 1.88 25.13 19.41
C THR A 110 1.64 26.20 20.47
N LYS A 111 0.60 26.04 21.31
CA LYS A 111 0.19 27.10 22.23
C LYS A 111 1.07 27.23 23.48
N LYS A 112 1.49 26.13 24.10
CA LYS A 112 2.27 26.16 25.35
C LYS A 112 3.77 26.25 25.09
N PHE A 113 4.28 25.38 24.23
CA PHE A 113 5.72 25.28 23.95
C PHE A 113 6.19 26.16 22.79
N LYS A 114 5.26 26.77 22.03
CA LYS A 114 5.58 27.62 20.87
C LYS A 114 6.54 26.95 19.88
N SER A 115 6.38 25.64 19.69
CA SER A 115 7.22 24.85 18.80
C SER A 115 6.58 24.67 17.43
N GLU A 116 7.41 24.80 16.40
CA GLU A 116 7.06 24.48 15.02
C GLU A 116 7.08 22.96 14.77
N HIS A 117 7.83 22.19 15.56
CA HIS A 117 7.90 20.74 15.42
C HIS A 117 6.65 20.07 16.00
N LYS A 118 5.83 19.46 15.15
CA LYS A 118 4.61 18.78 15.58
C LYS A 118 4.88 17.34 16.02
N LEU A 119 4.14 16.89 17.04
CA LEU A 119 3.99 15.48 17.36
C LEU A 119 3.33 14.78 16.18
N THR A 120 3.88 13.65 15.76
CA THR A 120 3.31 12.83 14.69
C THR A 120 3.14 11.38 15.16
N CYS A 121 2.49 10.55 14.35
CA CYS A 121 2.40 9.10 14.59
C CYS A 121 3.79 8.48 14.80
N MET A 122 4.79 8.95 14.04
CA MET A 122 6.17 8.46 14.11
C MET A 122 6.84 8.73 15.46
N SER A 123 6.46 9.81 16.15
CA SER A 123 7.04 10.16 17.45
C SER A 123 6.88 9.04 18.49
N CYS A 124 5.77 8.29 18.43
CA CYS A 124 5.45 7.20 19.33
C CYS A 124 5.61 5.82 18.67
N HIS A 125 5.02 5.61 17.50
CA HIS A 125 4.98 4.30 16.87
C HIS A 125 6.33 3.82 16.35
N ARG A 126 7.16 4.72 15.80
CA ARG A 126 8.55 4.42 15.39
C ARG A 126 8.69 3.19 14.46
N GLY A 127 7.71 2.96 13.59
CA GLY A 127 7.68 1.81 12.69
C GLY A 127 7.00 0.58 13.26
N GLU A 128 6.38 0.67 14.44
CA GLU A 128 5.67 -0.43 15.09
C GLU A 128 4.20 -0.09 15.30
N LYS A 129 3.31 -1.05 14.98
CA LYS A 129 1.85 -0.87 15.12
C LYS A 129 1.41 -0.67 16.57
N VAL A 130 2.17 -1.19 17.51
CA VAL A 130 2.01 -0.97 18.95
C VAL A 130 3.30 -0.31 19.45
N PRO A 131 3.23 0.92 20.01
CA PRO A 131 4.41 1.55 20.58
C PRO A 131 5.03 0.66 21.67
N SER A 132 6.35 0.51 21.64
CA SER A 132 7.07 -0.04 22.78
C SER A 132 7.07 0.95 23.94
N MET A 133 6.98 0.42 25.15
CA MET A 133 7.18 1.17 26.40
C MET A 133 8.66 1.52 26.59
#